data_AF-A0AAV7XGN0-F1
#
_entry.id   AF-A0AAV7XGN0-F1
#
_cell.length_a   1.000
_cell.length_b   1.000
_cell.length_c   1.000
_cell.angle_alpha   90.00
_cell.angle_beta   90.00
_cell.angle_gamma   90.00
#
_symmetry.space_group_name_H-M   'P 1'
#
loop_
_entity.id
_entity.type
_entity.pdbx_description
1 polymer ?
#
loop_
_entity_poly.entity_id
_entity_poly.type
_entity_poly.pdbx_seq_one_letter_code
_entity_poly.pdbx_strand_id
1 'polypeptide(L)'
;MDAGMLFFWRVLGGGVPCQACRDSCAGVSCGPGRRCAVRWGRPQCVCSPDCAKKSAKHAMRQRLAVLGASSSPSSSSSSRHRRGPGPVCGSDGRSYRSACRLLKRACRRKTSSLVVDYHGTCQSSCAGVHCGPGRSCVQDQNLSPHCVHCEQHCPAAGRGGASAVCGADGLTYPSSCHLRQAACRAGKAIPVAYPGRCQKVASCGAVHCRRHQTCLTDLTSGAPRCVTCSLRCSRAADGPVCGTNNRTYTSWCHMRRDACATGYVIDTRHPGPCSPAPGPVPSASSPGGPADEPAPHLNAVLDEINAFP
;
A
#
# COMPACT_ATOMS: atom_id res chain seq x y z
N MET A 1 8.72 52.77 14.20
CA MET A 1 9.17 51.87 15.29
C MET A 1 10.65 51.62 15.08
N ASP A 2 11.46 51.84 16.10
CA ASP A 2 12.89 51.50 16.09
C ASP A 2 13.08 49.96 16.11
N ALA A 3 14.23 49.49 15.63
CA ALA A 3 14.61 48.08 15.54
C ALA A 3 14.58 47.38 16.91
N GLY A 4 14.97 48.06 18.00
CA GLY A 4 14.92 47.50 19.36
C GLY A 4 13.49 47.24 19.84
N MET A 5 12.56 48.14 19.50
CA MET A 5 11.14 48.03 19.85
C MET A 5 10.45 46.92 19.06
N LEU A 6 10.82 46.73 17.78
CA LEU A 6 10.35 45.61 16.96
C LEU A 6 10.85 44.26 17.48
N PHE A 7 12.09 44.20 17.99
CA PHE A 7 12.64 43.01 18.64
C PHE A 7 11.81 42.64 19.88
N PHE A 8 11.57 43.59 20.78
CA PHE A 8 10.77 43.36 21.98
C PHE A 8 9.38 42.78 21.67
N TRP A 9 8.62 43.41 20.76
CA TRP A 9 7.28 42.94 20.40
C TRP A 9 7.27 41.57 19.72
N ARG A 10 8.26 41.24 18.87
CA ARG A 10 8.32 39.94 18.20
C ARG A 10 8.76 38.81 19.11
N VAL A 11 9.68 39.07 20.04
CA VAL A 11 10.34 38.03 20.83
C VAL A 11 9.70 37.88 22.21
N LEU A 12 9.33 38.98 22.86
CA LEU A 12 8.86 38.99 24.25
C LEU A 12 7.39 39.43 24.39
N GLY A 13 6.87 40.22 23.43
CA GLY A 13 5.54 40.84 23.50
C GLY A 13 4.40 40.10 22.79
N GLY A 14 4.59 38.85 22.36
CA GLY A 14 3.52 38.06 21.72
C GLY A 14 3.12 38.50 20.30
N GLY A 15 3.87 39.41 19.68
CA GLY A 15 3.65 39.91 18.32
C GLY A 15 3.37 41.42 18.27
N VAL A 16 3.64 42.03 17.11
CA VAL A 16 3.37 43.47 16.90
C VAL A 16 1.86 43.70 16.75
N PRO A 17 1.28 44.74 17.37
CA PRO A 17 -0.12 45.12 17.15
C PRO A 17 -0.39 45.33 15.66
N CYS A 18 -1.35 44.60 15.10
CA CYS A 18 -1.69 44.69 13.69
C CYS A 18 -3.21 44.72 13.50
N GLN A 19 -3.65 45.59 12.59
CA GLN A 19 -5.01 45.56 12.04
C GLN A 19 -5.02 44.66 10.81
N ALA A 20 -6.07 43.86 10.64
CA ALA A 20 -6.19 42.99 9.47
C ALA A 20 -6.46 43.85 8.22
N CYS A 21 -5.74 43.59 7.14
CA CYS A 21 -5.94 44.33 5.89
C CYS A 21 -7.29 44.02 5.22
N ARG A 22 -7.90 42.87 5.56
CA ARG A 22 -9.23 42.44 5.10
C ARG A 22 -9.91 41.59 6.16
N ASP A 23 -11.19 41.88 6.35
CA ASP A 23 -12.06 41.15 7.28
C ASP A 23 -13.11 40.28 6.54
N SER A 24 -13.13 40.37 5.21
CA SER A 24 -14.06 39.62 4.35
C SER A 24 -13.35 38.97 3.16
N CYS A 25 -14.05 38.08 2.47
CA CYS A 25 -13.56 37.42 1.26
C CYS A 25 -13.64 38.31 0.00
N ALA A 26 -14.13 39.55 0.12
CA ALA A 26 -14.23 40.46 -1.01
C ALA A 26 -12.85 40.69 -1.65
N GLY A 27 -12.75 40.47 -2.95
CA GLY A 27 -11.52 40.58 -3.75
C GLY A 27 -10.41 39.59 -3.41
N VAL A 28 -10.64 38.56 -2.58
CA VAL A 28 -9.60 37.58 -2.20
C VAL A 28 -9.53 36.46 -3.23
N SER A 29 -8.38 36.32 -3.91
CA SER A 29 -8.14 35.24 -4.88
C SER A 29 -7.28 34.12 -4.26
N CYS A 30 -7.80 32.90 -4.27
CA CYS A 30 -7.21 31.75 -3.56
C CYS A 30 -6.48 30.73 -4.43
N GLY A 31 -6.43 30.95 -5.75
CA GLY A 31 -5.88 29.99 -6.71
C GLY A 31 -6.75 28.73 -6.92
N PRO A 32 -6.32 27.80 -7.78
CA PRO A 32 -7.14 26.66 -8.21
C PRO A 32 -7.46 25.68 -7.07
N GLY A 33 -8.69 25.16 -7.07
CA GLY A 33 -9.15 24.16 -6.10
C GLY A 33 -9.29 24.69 -4.66
N ARG A 34 -9.26 26.01 -4.49
CA ARG A 34 -9.41 26.71 -3.21
C ARG A 34 -10.49 27.77 -3.32
N ARG A 35 -11.13 28.06 -2.20
CA ARG A 35 -12.08 29.16 -2.07
C ARG A 35 -11.76 29.96 -0.82
N CYS A 36 -12.12 31.24 -0.82
CA CYS A 36 -12.05 32.02 0.41
C CYS A 36 -13.20 31.62 1.34
N ALA A 37 -12.90 31.48 2.63
CA ALA A 37 -13.87 31.34 3.70
C ALA A 37 -13.39 32.15 4.90
N VAL A 38 -14.27 32.94 5.51
CA VAL A 38 -13.95 33.66 6.74
C VAL A 38 -13.93 32.67 7.90
N ARG A 39 -12.82 32.61 8.65
CA ARG A 39 -12.70 31.82 9.88
C ARG A 39 -12.14 32.72 10.98
N TRP A 40 -12.83 32.77 12.12
CA TRP A 40 -12.49 33.66 13.24
C TRP A 40 -12.30 35.12 12.80
N GLY A 41 -13.24 35.66 12.02
CA GLY A 41 -13.22 37.04 11.53
C GLY A 41 -12.16 37.35 10.46
N ARG A 42 -11.37 36.36 10.00
CA ARG A 42 -10.32 36.56 9.00
C ARG A 42 -10.55 35.74 7.73
N PRO A 43 -10.38 36.31 6.52
CA PRO A 43 -10.49 35.57 5.27
C PRO A 43 -9.34 34.55 5.12
N GLN A 44 -9.68 33.29 4.90
CA GLN A 44 -8.71 32.21 4.69
C GLN A 44 -9.01 31.44 3.41
N CYS A 45 -7.96 31.12 2.65
CA CYS A 45 -8.07 30.26 1.49
C CYS A 45 -8.07 28.78 1.90
N VAL A 46 -9.23 28.13 1.74
CA VAL A 46 -9.43 26.73 2.12
C VAL A 46 -9.60 25.83 0.90
N CYS A 47 -9.12 24.58 0.99
CA CYS A 47 -9.27 23.59 -0.07
C CYS A 47 -10.74 23.23 -0.32
N SER A 48 -11.20 23.53 -1.53
CA SER A 48 -12.56 23.27 -2.01
C SER A 48 -12.52 22.70 -3.43
N PRO A 49 -12.02 21.47 -3.61
CA PRO A 49 -12.06 20.81 -4.91
C PRO A 49 -13.50 20.52 -5.33
N ASP A 50 -13.75 20.48 -6.65
CA ASP A 50 -15.05 20.17 -7.23
C ASP A 50 -15.47 18.72 -6.97
N CYS A 51 -16.18 18.50 -5.86
CA CYS A 51 -16.62 17.17 -5.45
C CYS A 51 -17.97 16.75 -6.08
N ALA A 52 -18.78 17.69 -6.57
CA ALA A 52 -20.08 17.39 -7.17
C ALA A 52 -19.97 16.75 -8.57
N LYS A 53 -19.03 17.22 -9.40
CA LYS A 53 -18.86 16.80 -10.80
C LYS A 53 -18.27 15.39 -10.95
N LYS A 54 -17.54 14.90 -9.94
CA LYS A 54 -16.90 13.57 -9.97
C LYS A 54 -17.82 12.42 -9.53
N SER A 55 -18.91 12.74 -8.83
CA SER A 55 -19.97 11.78 -8.47
C SER A 55 -20.87 11.45 -9.68
N ALA A 56 -21.16 12.45 -10.53
CA ALA A 56 -22.06 12.30 -11.69
C ALA A 56 -21.45 11.49 -12.85
N LYS A 57 -20.15 11.70 -13.17
CA LYS A 57 -19.46 10.90 -14.20
C LYS A 57 -19.37 9.41 -13.85
N HIS A 58 -19.38 9.06 -12.56
CA HIS A 58 -19.37 7.68 -12.08
C HIS A 58 -20.76 7.03 -12.06
N ALA A 59 -21.80 7.77 -11.66
CA ALA A 59 -23.18 7.31 -11.72
C ALA A 59 -23.63 7.01 -13.16
N MET A 60 -23.13 7.77 -14.15
CA MET A 60 -23.40 7.53 -15.58
C MET A 60 -22.72 6.26 -16.12
N ARG A 61 -21.49 5.95 -15.69
CA ARG A 61 -20.74 4.77 -16.16
C ARG A 61 -21.24 3.44 -15.58
N GLN A 62 -21.80 3.44 -14.37
CA GLN A 62 -22.40 2.23 -13.78
C GLN A 62 -23.76 1.86 -14.39
N ARG A 63 -24.47 2.82 -14.99
CA ARG A 63 -25.76 2.57 -15.67
C ARG A 63 -25.63 1.88 -17.03
N LEU A 64 -24.45 1.89 -17.65
CA LEU A 64 -24.22 1.23 -18.96
C LEU A 64 -23.72 -0.22 -18.84
N ALA A 65 -23.58 -0.76 -17.61
CA ALA A 65 -23.16 -2.14 -17.36
C ALA A 65 -24.27 -3.03 -16.76
N VAL A 66 -25.51 -2.53 -16.70
CA VAL A 66 -26.68 -3.27 -16.18
C VAL A 66 -27.84 -3.17 -17.16
N LEU A 67 -27.65 -3.73 -18.35
CA LEU A 67 -28.76 -4.14 -19.23
C LEU A 67 -28.44 -5.56 -19.69
N GLY A 68 -28.68 -6.53 -18.81
CA GLY A 68 -28.44 -7.94 -19.10
C GLY A 68 -28.32 -8.82 -17.86
N ALA A 69 -29.36 -8.85 -17.01
CA ALA A 69 -29.64 -9.98 -16.13
C ALA A 69 -31.04 -9.83 -15.54
N SER A 70 -31.93 -10.77 -15.89
CA SER A 70 -33.25 -11.00 -15.32
C SER A 70 -33.17 -11.30 -13.82
N SER A 71 -33.88 -10.54 -13.00
CA SER A 71 -33.96 -10.70 -11.54
C SER A 71 -35.28 -11.32 -11.10
N SER A 72 -35.22 -12.34 -10.24
CA SER A 72 -36.27 -12.61 -9.24
C SER A 72 -35.93 -11.87 -7.93
N PRO A 73 -36.90 -11.30 -7.20
CA PRO A 73 -36.62 -10.37 -6.11
C PRO A 73 -36.51 -11.10 -4.76
N SER A 74 -35.38 -10.94 -4.06
CA SER A 74 -35.32 -11.17 -2.62
C SER A 74 -35.25 -9.83 -1.90
N SER A 75 -36.22 -9.67 -0.99
CA SER A 75 -36.47 -8.52 -0.14
C SER A 75 -35.29 -8.24 0.78
N SER A 76 -34.63 -7.10 0.57
CA SER A 76 -33.89 -6.45 1.65
C SER A 76 -34.14 -4.94 1.63
N SER A 77 -34.50 -4.46 2.80
CA SER A 77 -34.87 -3.11 3.19
C SER A 77 -34.04 -2.01 2.51
N SER A 78 -34.69 -1.29 1.61
CA SER A 78 -34.15 -0.08 0.97
C SER A 78 -34.06 1.08 1.95
N SER A 79 -33.00 1.09 2.76
CA SER A 79 -32.49 2.34 3.34
C SER A 79 -31.85 3.15 2.21
N ARG A 80 -32.65 4.03 1.59
CA ARG A 80 -32.20 5.04 0.64
C ARG A 80 -31.36 6.12 1.33
N HIS A 81 -30.23 5.74 1.91
CA HIS A 81 -29.13 6.68 2.06
C HIS A 81 -28.59 6.94 0.65
N ARG A 82 -28.64 8.21 0.22
CA ARG A 82 -27.80 8.67 -0.90
C ARG A 82 -26.34 8.53 -0.47
N ARG A 83 -25.80 7.31 -0.51
CA ARG A 83 -24.39 7.03 -0.30
C ARG A 83 -23.68 7.74 -1.45
N GLY A 84 -22.96 8.81 -1.11
CA GLY A 84 -22.03 9.45 -2.04
C GLY A 84 -21.03 8.42 -2.59
N PRO A 85 -20.22 8.80 -3.59
CA PRO A 85 -19.22 7.90 -4.18
C PRO A 85 -18.41 7.24 -3.07
N GLY A 86 -18.36 5.90 -3.11
CA GLY A 86 -17.79 5.04 -2.06
C GLY A 86 -16.30 5.25 -1.80
N PRO A 87 -15.69 4.38 -0.97
CA PRO A 87 -14.27 4.49 -0.65
C PRO A 87 -13.40 4.36 -1.91
N VAL A 88 -12.18 4.89 -1.82
CA VAL A 88 -11.16 4.81 -2.87
C VAL A 88 -9.80 4.48 -2.28
N CYS A 89 -8.98 3.75 -3.03
CA CYS A 89 -7.56 3.58 -2.74
C CYS A 89 -6.80 4.71 -3.44
N GLY A 90 -5.98 5.44 -2.67
CA GLY A 90 -5.11 6.48 -3.21
C GLY A 90 -3.80 5.91 -3.74
N SER A 91 -3.15 6.64 -4.64
CA SER A 91 -1.78 6.35 -5.11
C SER A 91 -0.72 6.39 -4.01
N ASP A 92 -1.07 6.83 -2.79
CA ASP A 92 -0.23 6.72 -1.60
C ASP A 92 -0.46 5.43 -0.80
N GLY A 93 -1.17 4.45 -1.36
CA GLY A 93 -1.47 3.16 -0.70
C GLY A 93 -2.45 3.28 0.47
N ARG A 94 -3.14 4.41 0.61
CA ARG A 94 -4.07 4.65 1.73
C ARG A 94 -5.52 4.64 1.26
N SER A 95 -6.37 4.01 2.07
CA SER A 95 -7.82 4.03 1.87
C SER A 95 -8.41 5.37 2.30
N TYR A 96 -9.25 5.95 1.45
CA TYR A 96 -10.01 7.15 1.75
C TYR A 96 -11.49 6.82 1.70
N ARG A 97 -12.26 7.32 2.67
CA ARG A 97 -13.72 7.17 2.69
C ARG A 97 -14.44 7.73 1.45
N SER A 98 -13.79 8.60 0.67
CA SER A 98 -14.28 9.06 -0.64
C SER A 98 -13.19 9.76 -1.44
N ALA A 99 -13.36 9.81 -2.77
CA ALA A 99 -12.49 10.57 -3.68
C ALA A 99 -12.37 12.05 -3.30
N CYS A 100 -13.46 12.68 -2.82
CA CYS A 100 -13.42 14.07 -2.38
C CYS A 100 -12.47 14.29 -1.20
N ARG A 101 -12.38 13.33 -0.27
CA ARG A 101 -11.47 13.40 0.88
C ARG A 101 -10.01 13.27 0.46
N LEU A 102 -9.73 12.41 -0.52
CA LEU A 102 -8.41 12.31 -1.13
C LEU A 102 -8.00 13.64 -1.77
N LEU A 103 -8.86 14.22 -2.62
CA LEU A 103 -8.58 15.51 -3.29
C LEU A 103 -8.36 16.66 -2.30
N LYS A 104 -9.16 16.72 -1.22
CA LYS A 104 -8.94 17.70 -0.15
C LYS A 104 -7.57 17.53 0.51
N ARG A 105 -7.11 16.29 0.72
CA ARG A 105 -5.76 16.01 1.27
C ARG A 105 -4.67 16.40 0.28
N ALA A 106 -4.82 16.06 -1.00
CA ALA A 106 -3.89 16.45 -2.07
C ALA A 106 -3.70 17.97 -2.10
N CYS A 107 -4.80 18.74 -2.09
CA CYS A 107 -4.77 20.21 -2.04
C CYS A 107 -4.08 20.76 -0.77
N ARG A 108 -4.35 20.16 0.40
CA ARG A 108 -3.74 20.60 1.67
C ARG A 108 -2.22 20.35 1.68
N ARG A 109 -1.79 19.21 1.14
CA ARG A 109 -0.37 18.85 1.03
C ARG A 109 0.32 19.48 -0.18
N LYS A 110 -0.41 20.27 -0.99
CA LYS A 110 0.09 20.88 -2.23
C LYS A 110 0.76 19.86 -3.17
N THR A 111 0.20 18.65 -3.25
CA THR A 111 0.72 17.59 -4.13
C THR A 111 -0.28 17.23 -5.21
N SER A 112 0.22 17.07 -6.44
CA SER A 112 -0.52 16.56 -7.60
C SER A 112 -0.38 15.05 -7.77
N SER A 113 0.58 14.40 -7.10
CA SER A 113 0.82 12.96 -7.23
C SER A 113 -0.17 12.09 -6.45
N LEU A 114 -0.91 12.68 -5.50
CA LEU A 114 -1.96 11.98 -4.76
C LEU A 114 -3.26 11.97 -5.57
N VAL A 115 -3.52 10.84 -6.22
CA VAL A 115 -4.69 10.60 -7.08
C VAL A 115 -5.44 9.35 -6.62
N VAL A 116 -6.66 9.16 -7.12
CA VAL A 116 -7.36 7.88 -6.96
C VAL A 116 -6.67 6.88 -7.87
N ASP A 117 -6.21 5.78 -7.30
CA ASP A 117 -5.65 4.69 -8.09
C ASP A 117 -6.76 3.75 -8.58
N TYR A 118 -7.57 3.25 -7.64
CA TYR A 118 -8.78 2.45 -7.91
C TYR A 118 -9.90 2.66 -6.87
N HIS A 119 -11.09 2.18 -7.19
CA HIS A 119 -12.28 2.29 -6.35
C HIS A 119 -12.39 1.14 -5.34
N GLY A 120 -12.90 1.43 -4.15
CA GLY A 120 -12.87 0.51 -3.01
C GLY A 120 -11.78 0.87 -2.01
N THR A 121 -11.62 0.08 -0.96
CA THR A 121 -10.47 0.20 -0.05
C THR A 121 -9.22 -0.42 -0.67
N CYS A 122 -8.04 0.02 -0.22
CA CYS A 122 -6.80 -0.63 -0.62
C CYS A 122 -6.81 -2.11 -0.22
N GLN A 123 -6.27 -2.95 -1.10
CA GLN A 123 -6.24 -4.41 -1.00
C GLN A 123 -4.79 -4.87 -0.82
N SER A 124 -4.60 -6.12 -0.38
CA SER A 124 -3.27 -6.73 -0.24
C SER A 124 -2.78 -7.45 -1.49
N SER A 125 -3.63 -7.58 -2.52
CA SER A 125 -3.29 -8.19 -3.81
C SER A 125 -4.20 -7.69 -4.93
N CYS A 126 -3.91 -8.11 -6.17
CA CYS A 126 -4.78 -7.82 -7.30
C CYS A 126 -6.12 -8.60 -7.29
N ALA A 127 -6.31 -9.55 -6.37
CA ALA A 127 -7.59 -10.24 -6.21
C ALA A 127 -8.69 -9.24 -5.82
N GLY A 128 -9.73 -9.11 -6.65
CA GLY A 128 -10.85 -8.19 -6.42
C GLY A 128 -10.54 -6.71 -6.75
N VAL A 129 -9.39 -6.40 -7.35
CA VAL A 129 -9.07 -5.03 -7.81
C VAL A 129 -9.55 -4.83 -9.24
N HIS A 130 -10.40 -3.82 -9.44
CA HIS A 130 -10.94 -3.47 -10.76
C HIS A 130 -10.38 -2.14 -11.25
N CYS A 131 -9.50 -2.19 -12.25
CA CYS A 131 -8.78 -1.01 -12.76
C CYS A 131 -9.54 -0.18 -13.80
N GLY A 132 -10.67 -0.68 -14.31
CA GLY A 132 -11.40 -0.08 -15.42
C GLY A 132 -10.73 -0.35 -16.79
N PRO A 133 -11.32 0.15 -17.88
CA PRO A 133 -10.89 -0.19 -19.24
C PRO A 133 -9.48 0.31 -19.55
N GLY A 134 -8.68 -0.55 -20.20
CA GLY A 134 -7.32 -0.23 -20.67
C GLY A 134 -6.26 -0.12 -19.56
N ARG A 135 -6.58 -0.50 -18.32
CA ARG A 135 -5.64 -0.55 -17.19
C ARG A 135 -5.52 -1.98 -16.67
N SER A 136 -4.32 -2.33 -16.23
CA SER A 136 -4.01 -3.61 -15.61
C SER A 136 -3.66 -3.42 -14.14
N CYS A 137 -4.04 -4.39 -13.30
CA CYS A 137 -3.58 -4.42 -11.92
C CYS A 137 -2.18 -5.01 -11.88
N VAL A 138 -1.24 -4.31 -11.24
CA VAL A 138 0.13 -4.77 -11.02
C VAL A 138 0.46 -4.68 -9.54
N GLN A 139 1.17 -5.67 -9.02
CA GLN A 139 1.70 -5.60 -7.66
C GLN A 139 3.10 -5.00 -7.64
N ASP A 140 3.33 -4.09 -6.69
CA ASP A 140 4.65 -3.53 -6.43
C ASP A 140 5.55 -4.48 -5.61
N GLN A 141 6.71 -4.00 -5.22
CA GLN A 141 7.69 -4.76 -4.45
C GLN A 141 7.22 -5.13 -3.03
N ASN A 142 6.23 -4.43 -2.49
CA ASN A 142 5.57 -4.73 -1.22
C ASN A 142 4.30 -5.58 -1.44
N LEU A 143 4.05 -6.03 -2.67
CA LEU A 143 2.86 -6.73 -3.14
C LEU A 143 1.58 -5.88 -3.09
N SER A 144 1.70 -4.57 -2.93
CA SER A 144 0.54 -3.68 -2.97
C SER A 144 0.05 -3.53 -4.40
N PRO A 145 -1.26 -3.67 -4.66
CA PRO A 145 -1.82 -3.57 -6.00
C PRO A 145 -1.92 -2.11 -6.46
N HIS A 146 -1.59 -1.88 -7.72
CA HIS A 146 -1.72 -0.59 -8.40
C HIS A 146 -2.36 -0.76 -9.75
N CYS A 147 -3.19 0.19 -10.17
CA CYS A 147 -3.76 0.19 -11.50
C CYS A 147 -2.91 1.02 -12.47
N VAL A 148 -2.38 0.42 -13.52
CA VAL A 148 -1.47 1.10 -14.45
C VAL A 148 -1.90 0.89 -15.90
N HIS A 149 -1.45 1.78 -16.79
CA HIS A 149 -1.52 1.51 -18.22
C HIS A 149 -0.24 0.78 -18.64
N CYS A 150 -0.38 -0.42 -19.17
CA CYS A 150 0.77 -1.13 -19.72
C CYS A 150 1.23 -0.47 -21.02
N GLU A 151 2.55 -0.44 -21.22
CA GLU A 151 3.15 -0.05 -22.50
C GLU A 151 2.56 -0.93 -23.61
N GLN A 152 2.08 -0.31 -24.68
CA GLN A 152 1.49 -1.04 -25.81
C GLN A 152 2.49 -1.22 -26.94
N HIS A 153 3.46 -0.31 -27.06
CA HIS A 153 4.40 -0.29 -28.16
C HIS A 153 5.83 -0.32 -27.65
N CYS A 154 6.58 -1.34 -28.06
CA CYS A 154 8.02 -1.40 -27.84
C CYS A 154 8.74 -1.30 -29.20
N PRO A 155 9.80 -0.49 -29.31
CA PRO A 155 10.60 -0.42 -30.53
C PRO A 155 11.16 -1.81 -30.90
N ALA A 156 11.17 -2.12 -32.20
CA ALA A 156 11.72 -3.38 -32.69
C ALA A 156 13.20 -3.51 -32.29
N ALA A 157 13.57 -4.70 -31.78
CA ALA A 157 14.94 -4.98 -31.39
C ALA A 157 15.88 -4.85 -32.60
N GLY A 158 16.89 -3.98 -32.50
CA GLY A 158 17.89 -3.73 -33.56
C GLY A 158 17.90 -2.31 -34.12
N ARG A 159 16.81 -1.53 -34.02
CA ARG A 159 16.81 -0.09 -34.36
C ARG A 159 16.94 0.74 -33.08
N GLY A 160 18.19 0.94 -32.62
CA GLY A 160 18.48 1.87 -31.51
C GLY A 160 19.18 1.29 -30.27
N GLY A 161 19.95 0.21 -30.40
CA GLY A 161 20.83 -0.25 -29.30
C GLY A 161 20.14 -0.88 -28.09
N ALA A 162 18.85 -1.22 -28.18
CA ALA A 162 18.14 -1.93 -27.12
C ALA A 162 18.69 -3.36 -26.96
N SER A 163 19.50 -3.59 -25.93
CA SER A 163 20.08 -4.91 -25.64
C SER A 163 19.04 -5.84 -25.02
N ALA A 164 19.09 -7.12 -25.41
CA ALA A 164 18.32 -8.18 -24.79
C ALA A 164 18.57 -8.25 -23.27
N VAL A 165 17.60 -8.75 -22.52
CA VAL A 165 17.71 -8.97 -21.08
C VAL A 165 17.15 -10.33 -20.70
N CYS A 166 17.77 -10.99 -19.72
CA CYS A 166 17.23 -12.19 -19.12
C CYS A 166 16.34 -11.78 -17.95
N GLY A 167 15.09 -12.24 -17.93
CA GLY A 167 14.19 -12.08 -16.80
C GLY A 167 14.48 -13.09 -15.69
N ALA A 168 14.07 -12.77 -14.46
CA ALA A 168 14.14 -13.70 -13.33
C ALA A 168 13.19 -14.90 -13.46
N ASP A 169 12.29 -14.86 -14.44
CA ASP A 169 11.45 -15.97 -14.89
C ASP A 169 12.19 -16.93 -15.85
N GLY A 170 13.47 -16.69 -16.15
CA GLY A 170 14.27 -17.51 -17.05
C GLY A 170 14.01 -17.23 -18.53
N LEU A 171 13.21 -16.22 -18.87
CA LEU A 171 12.89 -15.87 -20.26
C LEU A 171 13.78 -14.76 -20.80
N THR A 172 14.20 -14.91 -22.05
CA THR A 172 14.94 -13.87 -22.77
C THR A 172 13.97 -12.88 -23.39
N TYR A 173 14.08 -11.61 -23.01
CA TYR A 173 13.30 -10.54 -23.58
C TYR A 173 14.12 -9.74 -24.60
N PRO A 174 13.54 -9.35 -25.75
CA PRO A 174 14.26 -8.58 -26.78
C PRO A 174 14.82 -7.25 -26.30
N SER A 175 14.22 -6.67 -25.25
CA SER A 175 14.67 -5.42 -24.61
C SER A 175 14.03 -5.27 -23.23
N SER A 176 14.51 -4.32 -22.43
CA SER A 176 13.84 -3.95 -21.17
C SER A 176 12.41 -3.43 -21.35
N CYS A 177 12.05 -2.86 -22.51
CA CYS A 177 10.66 -2.46 -22.79
C CYS A 177 9.74 -3.68 -22.84
N HIS A 178 10.13 -4.68 -23.64
CA HIS A 178 9.38 -5.91 -23.81
C HIS A 178 9.21 -6.67 -22.48
N LEU A 179 10.25 -6.69 -21.64
CA LEU A 179 10.15 -7.24 -20.28
C LEU A 179 9.14 -6.48 -19.40
N ARG A 180 9.18 -5.14 -19.40
CA ARG A 180 8.21 -4.33 -18.64
C ARG A 180 6.78 -4.52 -19.13
N GLN A 181 6.58 -4.64 -20.44
CA GLN A 181 5.28 -4.93 -21.04
C GLN A 181 4.76 -6.29 -20.58
N ALA A 182 5.59 -7.33 -20.62
CA ALA A 182 5.23 -8.67 -20.15
C ALA A 182 4.92 -8.68 -18.65
N ALA A 183 5.77 -8.06 -17.82
CA ALA A 183 5.55 -7.94 -16.37
C ALA A 183 4.22 -7.23 -16.05
N CYS A 184 3.92 -6.13 -16.76
CA CYS A 184 2.68 -5.41 -16.57
C CYS A 184 1.45 -6.25 -16.93
N ARG A 185 1.51 -7.00 -18.04
CA ARG A 185 0.43 -7.91 -18.46
C ARG A 185 0.26 -9.10 -17.52
N ALA A 186 1.36 -9.59 -16.93
CA ALA A 186 1.35 -10.65 -15.92
C ALA A 186 0.84 -10.17 -14.55
N GLY A 187 0.73 -8.86 -14.33
CA GLY A 187 0.27 -8.28 -13.06
C GLY A 187 1.30 -8.30 -11.94
N LYS A 188 2.56 -8.64 -12.22
CA LYS A 188 3.65 -8.67 -11.23
C LYS A 188 4.98 -8.32 -11.88
N ALA A 189 5.83 -7.64 -11.14
CA ALA A 189 7.18 -7.34 -11.60
C ALA A 189 7.94 -8.62 -11.97
N ILE A 190 8.55 -8.63 -13.15
CA ILE A 190 9.57 -9.59 -13.58
C ILE A 190 10.90 -8.85 -13.47
N PRO A 191 11.71 -9.08 -12.43
CA PRO A 191 13.02 -8.44 -12.32
C PRO A 191 13.92 -8.85 -13.48
N VAL A 192 14.80 -7.95 -13.91
CA VAL A 192 15.92 -8.34 -14.77
C VAL A 192 16.86 -9.21 -13.94
N ALA A 193 17.12 -10.44 -14.40
CA ALA A 193 18.13 -11.31 -13.84
C ALA A 193 19.54 -10.78 -14.18
N TYR A 194 19.82 -10.56 -15.45
CA TYR A 194 21.10 -10.01 -15.92
C TYR A 194 20.97 -9.44 -17.34
N PRO A 195 21.88 -8.53 -17.76
CA PRO A 195 21.90 -8.05 -19.14
C PRO A 195 22.26 -9.17 -20.11
N GLY A 196 21.70 -9.13 -21.33
CA GLY A 196 21.93 -10.14 -22.37
C GLY A 196 20.84 -11.22 -22.42
N ARG A 197 21.10 -12.27 -23.21
CA ARG A 197 20.18 -13.41 -23.34
C ARG A 197 20.37 -14.38 -22.17
N CYS A 198 19.33 -15.14 -21.81
CA CYS A 198 19.46 -16.16 -20.79
C CYS A 198 20.42 -17.27 -21.23
N GLN A 199 21.27 -17.71 -20.31
CA GLN A 199 22.22 -18.81 -20.49
C GLN A 199 21.60 -20.13 -20.02
N LYS A 200 21.99 -21.27 -20.63
CA LYS A 200 21.52 -22.60 -20.23
C LYS A 200 21.99 -22.99 -18.82
N VAL A 201 23.18 -22.56 -18.44
CA VAL A 201 23.75 -22.72 -17.09
C VAL A 201 24.16 -21.34 -16.63
N ALA A 202 23.30 -20.69 -15.85
CA ALA A 202 23.56 -19.36 -15.32
C ALA A 202 23.85 -19.46 -13.82
N SER A 203 24.96 -18.85 -13.38
CA SER A 203 25.34 -18.70 -11.97
C SER A 203 26.05 -17.38 -11.75
N CYS A 204 26.21 -16.93 -10.50
CA CYS A 204 26.92 -15.68 -10.22
C CYS A 204 28.41 -15.70 -10.60
N GLY A 205 29.00 -16.88 -10.82
CA GLY A 205 30.35 -17.01 -11.37
C GLY A 205 30.40 -16.89 -12.90
N ALA A 206 29.30 -17.15 -13.60
CA ALA A 206 29.24 -17.18 -15.07
C ALA A 206 28.63 -15.90 -15.68
N VAL A 207 27.78 -15.18 -14.93
CA VAL A 207 27.12 -13.96 -15.45
C VAL A 207 27.90 -12.70 -15.09
N HIS A 208 27.90 -11.75 -16.01
CA HIS A 208 28.50 -10.43 -15.79
C HIS A 208 27.43 -9.38 -15.53
N CYS A 209 27.39 -8.86 -14.30
CA CYS A 209 26.54 -7.73 -13.95
C CYS A 209 27.11 -6.39 -14.45
N ARG A 210 26.27 -5.35 -14.55
CA ARG A 210 26.75 -4.01 -14.90
C ARG A 210 27.64 -3.45 -13.78
N ARG A 211 28.42 -2.40 -14.09
CA ARG A 211 29.22 -1.68 -13.08
C ARG A 211 28.34 -1.26 -11.90
N HIS A 212 28.84 -1.47 -10.68
CA HIS A 212 28.13 -1.18 -9.41
C HIS A 212 26.88 -2.03 -9.14
N GLN A 213 26.72 -3.16 -9.84
CA GLN A 213 25.76 -4.19 -9.46
C GLN A 213 26.45 -5.37 -8.78
N THR A 214 25.75 -6.00 -7.87
CA THR A 214 26.16 -7.22 -7.18
C THR A 214 25.29 -8.37 -7.67
N CYS A 215 25.89 -9.52 -7.92
CA CYS A 215 25.14 -10.73 -8.24
C CYS A 215 24.67 -11.41 -6.97
N LEU A 216 23.37 -11.71 -6.88
CA LEU A 216 22.78 -12.52 -5.82
C LEU A 216 22.30 -13.85 -6.38
N THR A 217 22.45 -14.92 -5.61
CA THR A 217 21.97 -16.25 -5.99
C THR A 217 20.58 -16.49 -5.40
N ASP A 218 19.64 -16.96 -6.23
CA ASP A 218 18.37 -17.47 -5.74
C ASP A 218 18.55 -18.86 -5.11
N LEU A 219 18.16 -19.01 -3.84
CA LEU A 219 18.42 -20.24 -3.10
C LEU A 219 17.56 -21.42 -3.57
N THR A 220 16.40 -21.16 -4.18
CA THR A 220 15.47 -22.19 -4.63
C THR A 220 15.84 -22.71 -6.01
N SER A 221 16.23 -21.82 -6.92
CA SER A 221 16.51 -22.14 -8.33
C SER A 221 17.99 -22.18 -8.69
N GLY A 222 18.88 -21.63 -7.84
CA GLY A 222 20.28 -21.39 -8.16
C GLY A 222 20.51 -20.26 -9.17
N ALA A 223 19.45 -19.60 -9.64
CA ALA A 223 19.53 -18.59 -10.69
C ALA A 223 20.21 -17.29 -10.19
N PRO A 224 21.06 -16.65 -11.01
CA PRO A 224 21.72 -15.41 -10.63
C PRO A 224 20.84 -14.19 -10.92
N ARG A 225 20.92 -13.19 -10.04
CA ARG A 225 20.22 -11.91 -10.18
C ARG A 225 21.13 -10.73 -9.86
N CYS A 226 21.44 -9.94 -10.86
CA CYS A 226 22.18 -8.69 -10.76
C CYS A 226 21.30 -7.58 -10.17
N VAL A 227 21.66 -7.09 -9.00
CA VAL A 227 20.92 -6.01 -8.31
C VAL A 227 21.85 -4.84 -7.98
N THR A 228 21.28 -3.66 -7.86
CA THR A 228 22.00 -2.49 -7.34
C THR A 228 21.83 -2.40 -5.83
N CYS A 229 22.88 -2.72 -5.08
CA CYS A 229 22.83 -2.68 -3.63
C CYS A 229 22.89 -1.23 -3.12
N SER A 230 21.85 -0.81 -2.40
CA SER A 230 21.82 0.47 -1.68
C SER A 230 21.83 0.19 -0.19
N LEU A 231 22.88 0.65 0.50
CA LEU A 231 23.04 0.41 1.94
C LEU A 231 22.30 1.45 2.81
N ARG A 232 21.79 2.52 2.18
CA ARG A 232 21.07 3.60 2.86
C ARG A 232 19.57 3.41 2.70
N CYS A 233 18.86 3.28 3.81
CA CYS A 233 17.41 3.25 3.86
C CYS A 233 16.88 4.54 4.48
N SER A 234 15.90 5.17 3.81
CA SER A 234 15.17 6.31 4.38
C SER A 234 14.33 5.86 5.57
N ARG A 235 14.04 6.78 6.50
CA ARG A 235 13.10 6.55 7.62
C ARG A 235 11.64 6.53 7.18
N ALA A 236 11.33 6.84 5.92
CA ALA A 236 10.00 6.69 5.37
C ALA A 236 9.64 5.20 5.34
N ALA A 237 8.72 4.78 6.21
CA ALA A 237 8.36 3.38 6.35
C ALA A 237 7.30 2.99 5.32
N ASP A 238 7.67 2.17 4.35
CA ASP A 238 6.75 1.45 3.43
C ASP A 238 5.99 0.29 4.12
N GLY A 239 5.99 0.27 5.47
CA GLY A 239 5.46 -0.79 6.31
C GLY A 239 6.36 -2.03 6.39
N PRO A 240 6.14 -2.91 7.39
CA PRO A 240 6.88 -4.16 7.51
C PRO A 240 6.53 -5.13 6.38
N VAL A 241 7.50 -5.98 6.01
CA VAL A 241 7.34 -7.04 5.00
C VAL A 241 7.90 -8.37 5.50
N CYS A 242 7.28 -9.47 5.12
CA CYS A 242 7.81 -10.81 5.35
C CYS A 242 8.62 -11.23 4.12
N GLY A 243 9.90 -11.53 4.31
CA GLY A 243 10.79 -12.03 3.26
C GLY A 243 10.54 -13.50 2.92
N THR A 244 11.01 -13.93 1.75
CA THR A 244 11.01 -15.34 1.34
C THR A 244 11.79 -16.25 2.29
N ASN A 245 12.74 -15.69 3.04
CA ASN A 245 13.51 -16.36 4.10
C ASN A 245 12.82 -16.40 5.48
N ASN A 246 11.49 -16.19 5.55
CA ASN A 246 10.71 -16.19 6.79
C ASN A 246 11.11 -15.13 7.83
N ARG A 247 11.84 -14.08 7.43
CA ARG A 247 12.19 -12.97 8.34
C ARG A 247 11.31 -11.76 8.09
N THR A 248 10.89 -11.13 9.17
CA THR A 248 10.20 -9.83 9.15
C THR A 248 11.22 -8.71 9.02
N TYR A 249 11.04 -7.84 8.05
CA TYR A 249 11.83 -6.62 7.86
C TYR A 249 10.96 -5.38 8.10
N THR A 250 11.56 -4.34 8.67
CA THR A 250 10.85 -3.06 8.94
C THR A 250 10.43 -2.32 7.67
N SER A 251 11.07 -2.63 6.54
CA SER A 251 10.72 -2.13 5.21
C SER A 251 11.41 -2.99 4.14
N TRP A 252 10.92 -2.89 2.91
CA TRP A 252 11.53 -3.52 1.75
C TRP A 252 13.01 -3.14 1.54
N CYS A 253 13.40 -1.89 1.86
CA CYS A 253 14.79 -1.48 1.77
C CYS A 253 15.70 -2.27 2.71
N HIS A 254 15.25 -2.52 3.95
CA HIS A 254 16.01 -3.30 4.93
C HIS A 254 16.13 -4.77 4.51
N MET A 255 15.08 -5.33 3.91
CA MET A 255 15.11 -6.66 3.29
C MET A 255 16.16 -6.74 2.17
N ARG A 256 16.20 -5.74 1.28
CA ARG A 256 17.20 -5.70 0.20
C ARG A 256 18.63 -5.49 0.67
N ARG A 257 18.81 -4.72 1.74
CA ARG A 257 20.13 -4.58 2.36
C ARG A 257 20.64 -5.92 2.87
N ASP A 258 19.77 -6.72 3.50
CA ASP A 258 20.12 -8.06 3.97
C ASP A 258 20.38 -9.04 2.82
N ALA A 259 19.56 -8.99 1.75
CA ALA A 259 19.80 -9.76 0.53
C ALA A 259 21.20 -9.48 -0.06
N CYS A 260 21.58 -8.21 -0.12
CA CYS A 260 22.91 -7.79 -0.56
C CYS A 260 24.03 -8.22 0.39
N ALA A 261 23.81 -8.18 1.70
CA ALA A 261 24.81 -8.58 2.70
C ALA A 261 25.07 -10.09 2.69
N THR A 262 24.03 -10.87 2.44
CA THR A 262 24.10 -12.34 2.45
C THR A 262 24.48 -12.94 1.10
N GLY A 263 24.33 -12.19 0.00
CA GLY A 263 24.56 -12.69 -1.36
C GLY A 263 23.40 -13.51 -1.93
N TYR A 264 22.27 -13.58 -1.23
CA TYR A 264 21.11 -14.35 -1.64
C TYR A 264 19.92 -13.47 -1.99
N VAL A 265 19.14 -13.90 -2.97
CA VAL A 265 17.88 -13.25 -3.33
C VAL A 265 16.87 -13.42 -2.19
N ILE A 266 16.37 -12.28 -1.67
CA ILE A 266 15.25 -12.23 -0.74
C ILE A 266 14.18 -11.35 -1.37
N ASP A 267 13.01 -11.93 -1.62
CA ASP A 267 11.84 -11.22 -2.14
C ASP A 267 10.73 -11.15 -1.09
N THR A 268 9.76 -10.27 -1.30
CA THR A 268 8.61 -10.18 -0.39
C THR A 268 7.68 -11.36 -0.62
N ARG A 269 7.44 -12.13 0.44
CA ARG A 269 6.47 -13.23 0.46
C ARG A 269 5.05 -12.70 0.63
N HIS A 270 4.85 -11.82 1.61
CA HIS A 270 3.59 -11.13 1.85
C HIS A 270 3.82 -9.78 2.54
N PRO A 271 2.87 -8.83 2.44
CA PRO A 271 2.92 -7.60 3.20
C PRO A 271 2.73 -7.87 4.70
N GLY A 272 3.28 -7.01 5.55
CA GLY A 272 3.18 -7.17 7.01
C GLY A 272 4.29 -8.06 7.59
N PRO A 273 4.32 -8.21 8.93
CA PRO A 273 5.26 -9.12 9.59
C PRO A 273 4.93 -10.57 9.25
N CYS A 274 5.94 -11.44 9.20
CA CYS A 274 5.73 -12.88 9.12
C CYS A 274 4.91 -13.34 10.33
N SER A 275 4.00 -14.30 10.13
CA SER A 275 3.35 -14.97 11.24
C SER A 275 4.41 -15.58 12.16
N PRO A 276 4.29 -15.45 13.49
CA PRO A 276 5.08 -16.31 14.37
C PRO A 276 4.79 -17.76 13.95
N ALA A 277 5.83 -18.60 13.89
CA ALA A 277 5.61 -20.04 13.80
C ALA A 277 4.59 -20.40 14.90
N PRO A 278 3.62 -21.30 14.66
CA PRO A 278 2.83 -21.84 15.75
C PRO A 278 3.85 -22.35 16.76
N GLY A 279 3.95 -21.66 17.90
CA GLY A 279 4.74 -22.15 19.01
C GLY A 279 4.22 -23.54 19.37
N PRO A 280 5.02 -24.35 20.09
CA PRO A 280 4.43 -25.49 20.77
C PRO A 280 3.22 -24.96 21.53
N VAL A 281 2.03 -25.48 21.21
CA VAL A 281 0.87 -25.30 22.08
C VAL A 281 1.35 -25.63 23.49
N PRO A 282 1.28 -24.72 24.47
CA PRO A 282 1.53 -25.13 25.84
C PRO A 282 0.52 -26.24 26.12
N SER A 283 1.04 -27.45 26.34
CA SER A 283 0.30 -28.57 26.89
C SER A 283 -0.49 -27.99 28.06
N ALA A 284 -1.81 -28.14 28.02
CA ALA A 284 -2.66 -27.77 29.12
C ALA A 284 -2.13 -28.49 30.37
N SER A 285 -1.43 -27.75 31.22
CA SER A 285 -1.14 -28.18 32.58
C SER A 285 -2.47 -28.18 33.29
N SER A 286 -2.98 -29.38 33.54
CA SER A 286 -4.08 -29.63 34.47
C SER A 286 -3.89 -28.77 35.72
N PRO A 287 -4.93 -28.08 36.21
CA PRO A 287 -4.84 -27.42 37.50
C PRO A 287 -4.59 -28.48 38.57
N GLY A 288 -3.44 -28.36 39.23
CA GLY A 288 -3.05 -29.18 40.37
C GLY A 288 -4.10 -29.10 41.47
N GLY A 289 -4.44 -30.27 42.00
CA GLY A 289 -5.23 -30.38 43.22
C GLY A 289 -4.48 -29.78 44.42
N PRO A 290 -5.20 -29.25 45.41
CA PRO A 290 -4.60 -28.85 46.67
C PRO A 290 -4.17 -30.05 47.50
N ALA A 291 -3.08 -29.85 48.23
CA ALA A 291 -2.44 -30.79 49.12
C ALA A 291 -3.29 -31.13 50.36
N ASP A 292 -2.97 -32.30 50.90
CA ASP A 292 -3.47 -32.99 52.09
C ASP A 292 -3.93 -32.11 53.28
N GLU A 293 -5.15 -32.38 53.75
CA GLU A 293 -5.59 -32.19 55.14
C GLU A 293 -6.23 -33.52 55.61
N PRO A 294 -5.92 -34.05 56.81
CA PRO A 294 -6.20 -35.44 57.15
C PRO A 294 -7.66 -35.68 57.55
N ALA A 295 -8.19 -36.82 57.09
CA ALA A 295 -9.56 -37.28 57.34
C ALA A 295 -9.82 -37.67 58.81
N PRO A 296 -11.05 -37.50 59.30
CA PRO A 296 -11.64 -38.40 60.26
C PRO A 296 -12.60 -39.41 59.59
N HIS A 297 -12.69 -40.55 60.25
CA HIS A 297 -13.21 -41.84 59.84
C HIS A 297 -14.74 -41.94 59.69
N LEU A 298 -15.13 -42.63 58.61
CA LEU A 298 -15.98 -43.84 58.53
C LEU A 298 -17.43 -43.84 59.06
N ASN A 299 -18.32 -44.30 58.16
CA ASN A 299 -19.64 -44.94 58.33
C ASN A 299 -20.84 -44.00 58.56
N ALA A 300 -21.72 -43.92 57.55
CA ALA A 300 -22.93 -44.75 57.38
C ALA A 300 -24.10 -44.10 58.12
N VAL A 301 -25.29 -43.90 57.56
CA VAL A 301 -26.26 -44.90 57.10
C VAL A 301 -27.39 -44.10 56.45
N LEU A 302 -27.99 -44.74 55.43
CA LEU A 302 -29.35 -44.66 54.88
C LEU A 302 -30.43 -43.79 55.55
N ASP A 303 -31.42 -43.50 54.70
CA ASP A 303 -32.80 -43.09 54.98
C ASP A 303 -32.93 -41.60 55.34
N GLU A 304 -33.84 -40.80 54.79
CA GLU A 304 -35.22 -41.02 54.35
C GLU A 304 -35.69 -39.61 53.85
N ILE A 305 -36.37 -39.39 52.70
CA ILE A 305 -37.84 -39.34 52.55
C ILE A 305 -38.12 -38.54 51.26
N ASN A 306 -38.84 -39.17 50.34
CA ASN A 306 -39.74 -38.50 49.40
C ASN A 306 -40.88 -37.84 50.17
N ALA A 307 -41.23 -36.59 49.89
CA ALA A 307 -42.62 -36.11 49.70
C ALA A 307 -42.85 -34.65 50.14
N PHE A 308 -43.18 -33.82 49.13
CA PHE A 308 -44.26 -32.80 49.13
C PHE A 308 -44.10 -31.55 50.04
N PRO A 309 -44.84 -30.44 49.77
CA PRO A 309 -46.03 -30.29 48.91
C PRO A 309 -45.80 -29.69 47.52
#